data_AF-A0A4U6LUW6-F1
#
_entry.id   AF-A0A4U6LUW6-F1
#
_cell.length_a   1.000
_cell.length_b   1.000
_cell.length_c   1.000
_cell.angle_alpha   90.00
_cell.angle_beta   90.00
_cell.angle_gamma   90.00
#
_symmetry.space_group_name_H-M   'P 1'
#
loop_
_entity.id
_entity.type
_entity.pdbx_description
1 polymer ?
#
loop_
_entity_poly.entity_id
_entity_poly.type
_entity_poly.pdbx_seq_one_letter_code
_entity_poly.pdbx_strand_id
1 'polypeptide(L)' 'MFKLQGIASVNPIIQKAIKIAGSQKELGARVGVSQKTVHAWLHGADFAGKYILPIVTATEGRISAYEILNSLHKQDTK' A
#
# COMPACT_ATOMS: atom_id res chain seq x y z
N MET A 1 4.79 25.97 0.69
CA MET A 1 4.52 25.50 2.07
C MET A 1 4.10 24.03 2.00
N PHE A 2 5.05 23.11 2.16
CA PHE A 2 4.78 21.69 2.36
C PHE A 2 5.58 21.27 3.59
N LYS A 3 4.93 21.18 4.73
CA LYS A 3 5.53 20.68 5.95
C LYS A 3 4.48 19.86 6.67
N LEU A 4 4.63 18.54 6.65
CA LEU A 4 4.22 17.64 7.73
C LEU A 4 5.16 16.43 7.71
N GLN A 5 6.20 16.52 8.52
CA GLN A 5 6.89 15.37 9.10
C GLN A 5 6.20 15.11 10.44
N GLY A 6 5.71 13.89 10.67
CA GLY A 6 5.25 13.44 11.99
C GLY A 6 3.95 12.64 12.02
N ILE A 7 3.98 11.37 11.61
CA ILE A 7 3.25 10.22 12.19
C ILE A 7 3.83 8.94 11.55
N ALA A 8 3.89 7.84 12.31
CA ALA A 8 4.67 6.62 12.03
C ALA A 8 4.58 6.05 10.58
N SER A 9 5.76 5.73 10.04
CA SER A 9 6.08 4.78 8.94
C SER A 9 4.99 4.45 7.90
N VAL A 10 4.51 5.43 7.16
CA VAL A 10 3.61 5.21 6.01
C VAL A 10 4.35 4.45 4.90
N ASN A 11 3.80 3.32 4.43
CA ASN A 11 4.34 2.57 3.29
C ASN A 11 4.13 3.39 2.00
N PRO A 12 5.21 3.87 1.34
CA PRO A 12 5.12 4.77 0.19
C PRO A 12 4.54 4.07 -1.05
N ILE A 13 4.71 2.75 -1.19
CA ILE A 13 4.17 1.98 -2.31
C ILE A 13 2.66 1.82 -2.17
N ILE A 14 2.18 1.51 -0.97
CA ILE A 14 0.73 1.47 -0.69
C ILE A 14 0.12 2.86 -0.83
N GLN A 15 0.82 3.92 -0.39
CA GLN A 15 0.37 5.29 -0.60
C GLN A 15 0.25 5.66 -2.08
N LYS A 16 1.21 5.23 -2.92
CA LYS A 16 1.15 5.39 -4.38
C LYS A 16 -0.06 4.63 -4.96
N ALA A 17 -0.31 3.39 -4.51
CA ALA A 17 -1.45 2.59 -4.95
C ALA A 17 -2.79 3.28 -4.64
N ILE A 18 -2.92 3.84 -3.43
CA ILE A 18 -4.10 4.60 -2.99
C ILE A 18 -4.32 5.83 -3.90
N LYS A 19 -3.26 6.56 -4.27
CA LYS A 19 -3.36 7.72 -5.16
C LYS A 19 -3.81 7.34 -6.57
N ILE A 20 -3.32 6.21 -7.09
CA ILE A 20 -3.71 5.70 -8.42
C ILE A 20 -5.17 5.25 -8.42
N ALA A 21 -5.59 4.52 -7.39
CA ALA A 21 -6.98 4.08 -7.25
C ALA A 21 -7.93 5.26 -6.96
N GLY A 22 -7.45 6.29 -6.25
CA GLY A 22 -8.19 7.50 -5.88
C GLY A 22 -8.49 7.61 -4.39
N SER A 23 -8.69 6.50 -3.69
CA SER A 23 -8.84 6.45 -2.23
C SER A 23 -8.54 5.06 -1.66
N GLN A 24 -8.41 4.94 -0.33
CA GLN A 24 -8.26 3.63 0.33
C GLN A 24 -9.49 2.74 0.13
N LYS A 25 -10.69 3.33 0.12
CA LYS A 25 -11.94 2.60 -0.14
C LYS A 25 -11.96 2.06 -1.57
N GLU A 26 -11.53 2.88 -2.53
CA GLU A 26 -11.51 2.52 -3.95
C GLU A 26 -10.44 1.45 -4.24
N LEU A 27 -9.25 1.57 -3.66
CA LEU A 27 -8.23 0.52 -3.74
C LEU A 27 -8.75 -0.80 -3.12
N GLY A 28 -9.40 -0.72 -1.96
CA GLY A 28 -10.01 -1.87 -1.31
C GLY A 28 -11.06 -2.54 -2.20
N ALA A 29 -11.95 -1.75 -2.82
CA ALA A 29 -12.97 -2.26 -3.73
C ALA A 29 -12.36 -2.99 -4.94
N ARG A 30 -11.34 -2.41 -5.57
CA ARG A 30 -10.64 -3.02 -6.73
C ARG A 30 -9.90 -4.32 -6.37
N VAL A 31 -9.37 -4.39 -5.15
CA VAL A 31 -8.61 -5.56 -4.66
C VAL A 31 -9.53 -6.62 -4.03
N GLY A 32 -10.75 -6.27 -3.64
CA GLY A 32 -11.69 -7.15 -2.94
C GLY A 32 -11.46 -7.22 -1.42
N VAL A 33 -10.99 -6.13 -0.81
CA VAL A 33 -10.75 -6.03 0.65
C VAL A 33 -11.39 -4.79 1.25
N SER A 34 -11.48 -4.73 2.58
CA SER A 34 -12.00 -3.55 3.28
C SER A 34 -11.02 -2.37 3.26
N GLN A 35 -11.54 -1.14 3.39
CA GLN A 35 -10.71 0.06 3.57
C GLN A 35 -9.80 -0.05 4.80
N LYS A 36 -10.27 -0.70 5.89
CA LYS A 36 -9.47 -0.95 7.09
C LYS A 36 -8.25 -1.83 6.79
N THR A 37 -8.41 -2.83 5.93
CA THR A 37 -7.29 -3.68 5.47
C THR A 37 -6.25 -2.85 4.74
N VAL A 38 -6.67 -1.94 3.85
CA VAL A 38 -5.76 -1.03 3.13
C VAL A 38 -5.05 -0.07 4.10
N HIS A 39 -5.76 0.46 5.09
CA HIS A 39 -5.16 1.29 6.14
C HIS A 39 -4.07 0.51 6.92
N ALA A 40 -4.33 -0.76 7.24
CA ALA A 40 -3.35 -1.61 7.92
C ALA A 40 -2.05 -1.77 7.09
N TRP A 41 -2.17 -2.04 5.78
CA TRP A 41 -1.02 -2.12 4.87
C TRP A 41 -0.26 -0.80 4.77
N LEU A 42 -0.98 0.33 4.76
CA LEU A 42 -0.38 1.65 4.71
C LEU A 42 0.51 1.92 5.93
N HIS A 43 0.19 1.32 7.08
CA HIS A 43 0.94 1.49 8.34
C HIS A 43 1.81 0.28 8.69
N GLY A 44 2.09 -0.61 7.72
CA GLY A 44 3.06 -1.70 7.87
C GLY A 44 2.55 -2.94 8.60
N ALA A 45 1.24 -3.12 8.72
CA ALA A 45 0.66 -4.36 9.23
C ALA A 45 0.76 -5.51 8.21
N ASP A 46 0.57 -6.73 8.72
CA ASP A 46 0.72 -7.97 7.96
C ASP A 46 0.01 -7.96 6.61
N PHE A 47 0.77 -8.38 5.60
CA PHE A 47 0.39 -8.33 4.21
C PHE A 47 0.56 -9.73 3.61
N ALA A 48 -0.56 -10.36 3.26
CA ALA A 48 -0.51 -11.68 2.61
C ALA A 48 -0.14 -11.54 1.13
N GLY A 49 0.82 -12.34 0.65
CA GLY A 49 1.29 -12.33 -0.74
C GLY A 49 0.20 -12.50 -1.80
N LYS A 50 -0.95 -13.07 -1.43
CA LYS A 50 -2.14 -13.18 -2.30
C LYS A 50 -2.68 -11.85 -2.81
N TYR A 51 -2.37 -10.73 -2.15
CA TYR A 51 -2.84 -9.39 -2.57
C TYR A 51 -1.87 -8.67 -3.51
N ILE A 52 -0.68 -9.22 -3.78
CA ILE A 52 0.32 -8.58 -4.66
C ILE A 52 -0.25 -8.40 -6.08
N LEU A 53 -0.67 -9.49 -6.73
CA LEU A 53 -1.21 -9.42 -8.09
C LEU A 53 -2.50 -8.58 -8.19
N PRO A 54 -3.48 -8.71 -7.27
CA PRO A 54 -4.62 -7.81 -7.22
C PRO A 54 -4.25 -6.31 -7.18
N ILE A 55 -3.21 -5.92 -6.42
CA ILE A 55 -2.78 -4.52 -6.37
C ILE A 55 -2.11 -4.08 -7.68
N VAL A 56 -1.30 -4.94 -8.30
CA VAL A 56 -0.73 -4.68 -9.64
C VAL A 56 -1.86 -4.41 -10.64
N THR A 57 -2.90 -5.25 -10.65
CA THR A 57 -4.07 -5.07 -11.51
C THR A 57 -4.86 -3.81 -11.16
N ALA A 58 -5.14 -3.56 -9.88
CA ALA A 58 -5.89 -2.39 -9.41
C ALA A 58 -5.19 -1.05 -9.73
N THR A 59 -3.88 -1.10 -9.95
CA THR A 59 -3.03 0.05 -10.33
C THR A 59 -2.64 0.06 -11.80
N GLU A 60 -3.29 -0.76 -12.64
CA GLU A 60 -3.05 -0.84 -14.09
C GLU A 60 -1.57 -1.10 -14.42
N GLY A 61 -0.86 -1.87 -13.58
CA GLY A 61 0.56 -2.18 -13.76
C GLY A 61 1.53 -1.04 -13.45
N ARG A 62 1.05 0.13 -12.98
CA ARG A 62 1.92 1.28 -12.59
C ARG A 62 2.74 1.04 -11.32
N ILE A 63 2.40 -0.02 -10.59
CA ILE A 63 3.17 -0.56 -9.49
C ILE A 63 3.42 -2.04 -9.79
N SER A 64 4.69 -2.44 -9.76
CA SER A 64 5.11 -3.82 -9.98
C SER A 64 5.00 -4.68 -8.71
N ALA A 65 4.89 -6.00 -8.90
CA ALA A 65 4.95 -6.96 -7.80
C ALA A 65 6.24 -6.83 -6.98
N TYR A 66 7.36 -6.54 -7.65
CA TYR A 66 8.66 -6.32 -7.02
C TYR A 66 8.68 -5.09 -6.10
N GLU A 67 8.12 -3.96 -6.55
CA GLU A 67 7.97 -2.76 -5.70
C GLU A 67 7.14 -3.05 -4.45
N ILE A 68 6.04 -3.79 -4.59
CA ILE A 68 5.18 -4.16 -3.46
C ILE A 68 5.97 -5.04 -2.48
N LEU A 69 6.60 -6.12 -2.96
CA LEU A 69 7.36 -7.04 -2.11
C LEU A 69 8.49 -6.32 -1.36
N ASN A 70 9.25 -5.47 -2.05
CA ASN A 70 10.34 -4.71 -1.43
C ASN A 70 9.84 -3.68 -0.41
N SER A 71 8.59 -3.25 -0.51
CA SER A 71 7.97 -2.34 0.47
C SER A 71 7.57 -3.02 1.78
N LEU A 72 7.47 -4.36 1.80
CA LEU A 72 7.10 -5.14 2.98
C LEU A 72 8.31 -5.40 3.89
N HIS A 73 9.53 -5.41 3.34
CA HIS A 73 10.75 -5.74 4.07
C HIS A 73 11.37 -4.57 4.86
N LYS A 74 10.59 -3.79 5.62
CA LYS A 74 11.16 -2.83 6.58
C LYS A 74 10.64 -3.03 7.99
N GLN A 75 11.39 -3.78 8.81
CA GLN A 75 12.02 -3.31 10.05
C GLN A 75 13.04 -4.36 10.54
N ASP A 76 14.32 -4.05 10.42
CA ASP A 76 15.35 -4.37 11.43
C ASP A 76 16.35 -3.20 11.36
N THR A 77 15.89 -2.03 11.81
CA THR A 77 16.83 -0.98 12.21
C THR A 77 17.05 -1.19 13.70
N LYS A 78 18.19 -1.81 13.99
CA LYS A 78 18.78 -2.04 15.31
C LYS A 78 18.74 -0.80 16.20
#